data_AF-Q5GY72-F1
#
_entry.id   AF-Q5GY72-F1
#
_cell.length_a   1.000
_cell.length_b   1.000
_cell.length_c   1.000
_cell.angle_alpha   90.00
_cell.angle_beta   90.00
_cell.angle_gamma   90.00
#
_symmetry.space_group_name_H-M   'P 1'
#
loop_
_entity.id
_entity.type
_entity.pdbx_description
1 polymer ?
#
loop_
_entity_poly.entity_id
_entity_poly.type
_entity_poly.pdbx_seq_one_letter_code
_entity_poly.pdbx_strand_id
1 'polypeptide(L)'
;MIEPVKAFDNASLEDWIARRLEPECEVYSDGLACFRRLEEAGHAHTTLDTGGGRAATDVQGARWLNVVLGNVKRAISGTYHAVGQAKYARRYLAEAAYRFNRRFDLKQMLPRLATALLRCTPCPERVLRMASNFHG
;
A
#
# COMPACT_ATOMS: atom_id res chain seq x y z
N MET A 1 7.24 1.23 2.59
CA MET A 1 6.04 1.08 3.43
C MET A 1 4.83 1.18 2.48
N ILE A 2 4.00 0.14 2.39
CA ILE A 2 2.78 0.15 1.57
C ILE A 2 1.64 0.52 2.51
N GLU A 3 0.88 1.57 2.18
CA GLU A 3 -0.15 2.14 3.04
C GLU A 3 -1.43 2.40 2.24
N PRO A 4 -2.62 2.07 2.77
CA PRO A 4 -3.87 2.47 2.15
C PRO A 4 -4.14 3.96 2.38
N VAL A 5 -4.42 4.69 1.30
CA VAL A 5 -5.02 6.03 1.36
C VAL A 5 -6.55 5.93 1.37
N LYS A 6 -7.24 6.93 1.94
CA LYS A 6 -8.70 6.93 2.07
C LYS A 6 -9.39 6.99 0.71
N ALA A 7 -8.91 7.88 -0.16
CA ALA A 7 -9.33 8.03 -1.54
C ALA A 7 -8.20 8.65 -2.37
N PHE A 8 -8.36 8.65 -3.69
CA PHE A 8 -7.51 9.40 -4.62
C PHE A 8 -8.13 10.77 -4.89
N ASP A 9 -8.28 11.56 -3.81
CA ASP A 9 -8.75 12.93 -3.84
C ASP A 9 -7.73 13.87 -3.20
N ASN A 10 -7.92 15.17 -3.37
CA ASN A 10 -6.96 16.18 -2.91
C ASN A 10 -6.78 16.13 -1.39
N ALA A 11 -7.87 16.05 -0.63
CA ALA A 11 -7.83 16.06 0.83
C ALA A 11 -7.07 14.85 1.40
N SER A 12 -7.31 13.66 0.86
CA SER A 12 -6.61 12.44 1.29
C SER A 12 -5.13 12.50 0.95
N LEU A 13 -4.78 13.13 -0.17
CA LEU A 13 -3.41 13.21 -0.62
C LEU A 13 -2.61 14.28 0.12
N GLU A 14 -3.19 15.45 0.39
CA GLU A 14 -2.59 16.50 1.23
C GLU A 14 -2.28 15.97 2.65
N ASP A 15 -3.23 15.28 3.28
CA ASP A 15 -3.01 14.62 4.58
C ASP A 15 -1.90 13.56 4.49
N TRP A 16 -1.88 12.75 3.44
CA TRP A 16 -0.86 11.73 3.28
C TRP A 16 0.54 12.32 3.07
N ILE A 17 0.67 13.34 2.23
CA ILE A 17 1.93 14.05 1.95
C ILE A 17 2.52 14.59 3.26
N ALA A 18 1.73 15.36 4.02
CA ALA A 18 2.17 15.98 5.26
C ALA A 18 2.65 14.98 6.32
N ARG A 19 2.09 13.76 6.33
CA ARG A 19 2.45 12.71 7.30
C ARG A 19 3.62 11.82 6.88
N ARG A 20 3.91 11.72 5.58
CA ARG A 20 4.75 10.64 5.02
C ARG A 20 5.94 11.10 4.21
N LEU A 21 5.86 12.27 3.58
CA LEU A 21 6.95 12.76 2.74
C LEU A 21 7.89 13.64 3.55
N GLU A 22 9.18 13.42 3.34
CA GLU A 22 10.22 14.35 3.79
C GLU A 22 10.14 15.61 2.91
N PRO A 23 10.33 16.82 3.46
CA PRO A 23 10.38 18.05 2.67
C PRO A 23 11.30 17.91 1.45
N GLU A 24 10.86 18.44 0.31
CA GLU A 24 11.62 18.47 -0.96
C GLU A 24 11.98 17.09 -1.55
N CYS A 25 11.43 15.98 -1.03
CA CYS A 25 11.70 14.67 -1.61
C CYS A 25 11.17 14.57 -3.06
N GLU A 26 11.88 13.80 -3.89
CA GLU A 26 11.43 13.51 -5.25
C GLU A 26 10.38 12.39 -5.26
N VAL A 27 9.28 12.63 -5.96
CA VAL A 27 8.15 11.70 -6.05
C VAL A 27 7.89 11.32 -7.49
N TYR A 28 7.71 10.02 -7.71
CA TYR A 28 7.39 9.44 -9.02
C TYR A 28 5.96 8.89 -8.99
N SER A 29 5.13 9.25 -9.97
CA SER A 29 3.76 8.73 -10.08
C SER A 29 3.37 8.37 -11.51
N ASP A 30 2.21 7.73 -11.66
CA ASP A 30 1.59 7.35 -12.95
C ASP A 30 0.82 8.50 -13.62
N GLY A 31 0.89 9.72 -13.07
CA GLY A 31 0.27 10.90 -13.66
C GLY A 31 -1.22 11.08 -13.34
N LEU A 32 -1.78 10.33 -12.38
CA LEU A 32 -3.16 10.59 -11.95
C LEU A 32 -3.34 12.05 -11.48
N ALA A 33 -4.43 12.69 -11.90
CA ALA A 33 -4.61 14.13 -11.78
C ALA A 33 -4.51 14.70 -10.35
N CYS A 34 -4.85 13.91 -9.33
CA CYS A 34 -4.73 14.32 -7.92
C CYS A 34 -3.27 14.47 -7.48
N PHE A 35 -2.31 13.78 -8.12
CA PHE A 35 -0.89 13.85 -7.74
C PHE A 35 -0.23 15.21 -8.04
N ARG A 36 -0.87 16.11 -8.79
CA ARG A 36 -0.42 17.51 -8.96
C ARG A 36 -0.24 18.25 -7.63
N ARG A 37 -0.91 17.80 -6.56
CA ARG A 37 -0.73 18.30 -5.19
C ARG A 37 0.69 18.17 -4.65
N LEU A 38 1.48 17.24 -5.19
CA LEU A 38 2.88 17.06 -4.79
C LEU A 38 3.70 18.31 -5.10
N GLU A 39 3.50 18.90 -6.29
CA GLU A 39 4.15 20.15 -6.68
C GLU A 39 3.65 21.33 -5.84
N GLU A 40 2.34 21.40 -5.58
CA GLU A 40 1.75 22.42 -4.70
C GLU A 40 2.31 22.35 -3.27
N ALA A 41 2.67 21.16 -2.81
CA ALA A 41 3.33 20.93 -1.52
C ALA A 41 4.86 21.11 -1.55
N GLY A 42 5.44 21.52 -2.67
CA GLY A 42 6.88 21.80 -2.80
C GLY A 42 7.76 20.58 -3.07
N HIS A 43 7.17 19.44 -3.49
CA HIS A 43 7.92 18.25 -3.87
C HIS A 43 8.18 18.22 -5.37
N ALA A 44 9.38 17.80 -5.78
CA ALA A 44 9.66 17.50 -7.18
C ALA A 44 8.80 16.30 -7.62
N HIS A 45 8.02 16.47 -8.69
CA HIS A 45 7.10 15.43 -9.17
C HIS A 45 7.46 15.02 -10.60
N THR A 46 7.92 13.78 -10.75
CA THR A 46 8.19 13.17 -12.05
C THR A 46 7.03 12.22 -12.43
N THR A 47 6.31 12.56 -13.49
CA THR A 47 5.29 11.68 -14.05
C THR A 47 5.93 10.66 -14.99
N LEU A 48 5.69 9.37 -14.71
CA LEU A 48 6.09 8.28 -15.58
C LEU A 48 5.04 8.15 -16.68
N ASP A 49 5.25 8.85 -17.80
CA ASP A 49 4.35 8.74 -18.95
C ASP A 49 4.38 7.31 -19.50
N THR A 50 3.19 6.73 -19.62
CA THR A 50 3.02 5.39 -20.14
C THR A 50 2.16 5.44 -21.38
N GLY A 51 2.59 4.80 -22.46
CA GLY A 51 1.79 4.64 -23.69
C GLY A 51 0.53 3.76 -23.53
N GLY A 52 0.09 3.52 -22.29
CA GLY A 52 -1.03 2.66 -21.94
C GLY A 52 -0.76 1.17 -22.12
N GLY A 53 -1.75 0.36 -21.72
CA GLY A 53 -1.76 -1.08 -21.95
C GLY A 53 -0.51 -1.81 -21.44
N ARG A 54 0.07 -2.67 -22.28
CA ARG A 54 1.25 -3.46 -21.92
C ARG A 54 2.52 -2.62 -21.91
N ALA A 55 2.61 -1.57 -22.73
CA ALA A 55 3.75 -0.66 -22.75
C ALA A 55 3.94 0.05 -21.39
N ALA A 56 2.85 0.34 -20.68
CA ALA A 56 2.90 0.86 -19.31
C ALA A 56 3.60 -0.04 -18.31
N THR A 57 3.68 -1.36 -18.58
CA THR A 57 4.35 -2.29 -17.69
C THR A 57 5.88 -2.31 -17.83
N ASP A 58 6.37 -1.79 -18.97
CA ASP A 58 7.79 -1.84 -19.36
C ASP A 58 8.50 -0.47 -19.26
N VAL A 59 7.80 0.58 -18.81
CA VAL A 59 8.40 1.91 -18.63
C VAL A 59 9.56 1.87 -17.65
N GLN A 60 10.70 2.44 -18.08
CA GLN A 60 11.91 2.57 -17.29
C GLN A 60 11.60 3.40 -16.04
N GLY A 61 11.76 2.81 -14.85
CA GLY A 61 11.38 3.41 -13.56
C GLY A 61 10.13 2.79 -12.91
N ALA A 62 9.17 2.28 -13.70
CA ALA A 62 7.96 1.62 -13.18
C ALA A 62 8.08 0.09 -13.10
N ARG A 63 9.02 -0.53 -13.85
CA ARG A 63 9.16 -2.00 -13.92
C ARG A 63 9.29 -2.67 -12.55
N TRP A 64 10.13 -2.15 -11.67
CA TRP A 64 10.30 -2.73 -10.32
C TRP A 64 9.02 -2.60 -9.48
N LEU A 65 8.28 -1.48 -9.64
CA LEU A 65 7.00 -1.27 -8.99
C LEU A 65 5.97 -2.29 -9.49
N ASN A 66 5.93 -2.56 -10.79
CA ASN A 66 5.07 -3.60 -11.37
C ASN A 66 5.41 -5.00 -10.83
N VAL A 67 6.69 -5.30 -10.59
CA VAL A 67 7.10 -6.55 -9.90
C VAL A 67 6.57 -6.59 -8.47
N VAL A 68 6.68 -5.48 -7.72
CA VAL A 68 6.12 -5.39 -6.35
C VAL A 68 4.60 -5.57 -6.36
N LEU A 69 3.88 -4.89 -7.26
CA LEU A 69 2.43 -5.02 -7.40
C LEU A 69 2.02 -6.45 -7.80
N GLY A 70 2.77 -7.08 -8.70
CA GLY A 70 2.58 -8.48 -9.08
C GLY A 70 2.76 -9.43 -7.89
N ASN A 71 3.79 -9.21 -7.06
CA ASN A 71 4.02 -9.99 -5.86
C ASN A 71 2.92 -9.79 -4.81
N VAL A 72 2.41 -8.57 -4.63
CA VAL A 72 1.26 -8.30 -3.75
C VAL A 72 0.03 -9.04 -4.25
N LYS A 73 -0.30 -8.95 -5.54
CA LYS A 73 -1.44 -9.69 -6.13
C LYS A 73 -1.30 -11.20 -5.91
N ARG A 74 -0.12 -11.77 -6.18
CA ARG A 74 0.16 -13.21 -5.96
C ARG A 74 0.06 -13.59 -4.48
N ALA A 75 0.59 -12.78 -3.58
CA ALA A 75 0.53 -13.06 -2.14
C ALA A 75 -0.93 -13.12 -1.65
N ILE A 76 -1.79 -12.22 -2.13
CA ILE A 76 -3.21 -12.21 -1.79
C ILE A 76 -3.92 -13.41 -2.41
N SER A 77 -3.84 -13.58 -3.74
CA SER A 77 -4.58 -14.65 -4.42
C SER A 77 -4.08 -16.06 -4.08
N GLY A 78 -2.81 -16.21 -3.70
CA GLY A 78 -2.25 -17.49 -3.28
C GLY A 78 -2.60 -17.88 -1.84
N THR A 79 -2.89 -16.91 -0.98
CA THR A 79 -3.26 -17.17 0.43
C THR A 79 -4.77 -17.34 0.60
N TYR A 80 -5.57 -16.59 -0.18
CA TYR A 80 -7.01 -16.54 -0.04
C TYR A 80 -7.72 -17.18 -1.23
N HIS A 81 -8.41 -18.29 -1.01
CA HIS A 81 -9.21 -18.96 -2.04
C HIS A 81 -10.42 -18.12 -2.53
N ALA A 82 -10.95 -17.24 -1.67
CA ALA A 82 -12.01 -16.30 -2.00
C ALA A 82 -11.65 -14.89 -1.51
N VAL A 83 -11.33 -14.00 -2.45
CA VAL A 83 -10.93 -12.62 -2.13
C VAL A 83 -12.17 -11.77 -1.89
N GLY A 84 -12.60 -11.67 -0.62
CA GLY A 84 -13.63 -10.74 -0.17
C GLY A 84 -13.15 -9.29 -0.16
N GLN A 85 -12.85 -8.72 -1.35
CA GLN A 85 -12.21 -7.41 -1.50
C GLN A 85 -12.93 -6.33 -0.68
N ALA A 86 -14.25 -6.16 -0.85
CA ALA A 86 -15.05 -5.14 -0.16
C ALA A 86 -14.94 -5.18 1.38
N LYS A 87 -14.64 -6.35 1.94
CA LYS A 87 -14.60 -6.57 3.39
C LYS A 87 -13.18 -6.55 3.97
N TYR A 88 -12.21 -7.12 3.26
CA TYR A 88 -10.91 -7.46 3.82
C TYR A 88 -9.71 -6.87 3.07
N ALA A 89 -9.90 -6.06 2.01
CA ALA A 89 -8.79 -5.50 1.23
C ALA A 89 -7.70 -4.84 2.09
N ARG A 90 -8.07 -4.04 3.11
CA ARG A 90 -7.10 -3.42 4.02
C ARG A 90 -6.27 -4.44 4.79
N ARG A 91 -6.89 -5.55 5.22
CA ARG A 91 -6.20 -6.62 5.95
C ARG A 91 -5.28 -7.41 5.05
N TYR A 92 -5.74 -7.74 3.85
CA TYR A 92 -4.92 -8.40 2.83
C TYR A 92 -3.69 -7.56 2.48
N LEU A 93 -3.88 -6.25 2.31
CA LEU A 93 -2.78 -5.33 2.05
C LEU A 93 -1.83 -5.21 3.25
N ALA A 94 -2.36 -5.11 4.47
CA ALA A 94 -1.54 -5.03 5.69
C ALA A 94 -0.68 -6.29 5.89
N GLU A 95 -1.23 -7.46 5.61
CA GLU A 95 -0.51 -8.73 5.67
C GLU A 95 0.59 -8.82 4.60
N ALA A 96 0.28 -8.43 3.35
CA ALA A 96 1.26 -8.37 2.27
C ALA A 96 2.39 -7.38 2.60
N ALA A 97 2.05 -6.19 3.12
CA ALA A 97 3.01 -5.19 3.56
C ALA A 97 3.86 -5.69 4.73
N TYR A 98 3.26 -6.39 5.70
CA TYR A 98 3.98 -6.96 6.85
C TYR A 98 5.09 -7.91 6.39
N ARG A 99 4.77 -8.82 5.46
CA ARG A 99 5.74 -9.77 4.88
C ARG A 99 6.77 -9.06 4.02
N PHE A 100 6.35 -8.17 3.12
CA PHE A 100 7.24 -7.46 2.21
C PHE A 100 8.31 -6.64 2.95
N ASN A 101 7.92 -5.93 4.01
CA ASN A 101 8.84 -5.11 4.82
C ASN A 101 9.83 -5.95 5.65
N ARG A 102 9.61 -7.26 5.79
CA ARG A 102 10.46 -8.18 6.57
C ARG A 102 11.11 -9.28 5.72
N ARG A 103 11.03 -9.16 4.39
CA ARG A 103 11.46 -10.20 3.44
C ARG A 103 12.94 -10.59 3.54
N PHE A 104 13.77 -9.72 4.12
CA PHE A 104 15.21 -9.95 4.26
C PHE A 104 15.61 -10.59 5.60
N ASP A 105 14.69 -10.68 6.58
CA ASP A 105 14.97 -11.31 7.88
C ASP A 105 13.75 -12.14 8.32
N LEU A 106 13.53 -13.25 7.61
CA LEU A 106 12.35 -14.10 7.78
C LEU A 106 12.24 -14.73 9.17
N LYS A 107 13.38 -15.06 9.81
CA LYS A 107 13.42 -15.62 11.17
C LYS A 107 12.79 -14.68 12.21
N GLN A 108 12.82 -13.37 11.98
CA GLN A 108 12.22 -12.38 12.88
C GLN A 108 10.72 -12.18 12.65
N MET A 109 10.14 -12.75 11.59
CA MET A 109 8.75 -12.51 11.24
C MET A 109 7.78 -13.03 12.31
N LEU A 110 7.97 -14.28 12.76
CA LEU A 110 7.09 -14.91 13.74
C LEU A 110 7.28 -14.35 15.17
N PRO A 111 8.51 -14.19 15.71
CA PRO A 111 8.71 -13.60 17.03
C PRO A 111 8.12 -12.20 17.17
N ARG A 112 8.24 -11.37 16.12
CA ARG A 112 7.67 -10.01 16.11
C ARG A 112 6.15 -10.04 16.03
N LEU A 113 5.57 -10.97 15.27
CA LEU A 113 4.12 -11.15 15.22
C LEU A 113 3.59 -11.59 16.58
N ALA A 114 4.23 -12.56 17.22
CA ALA A 114 3.88 -13.02 18.57
C ALA A 114 3.95 -11.86 19.57
N THR A 115 5.03 -11.06 19.52
CA THR A 115 5.18 -9.87 20.37
C THR A 115 4.06 -8.86 20.13
N ALA A 116 3.68 -8.61 18.87
CA ALA A 116 2.57 -7.72 18.55
C ALA A 116 1.24 -8.27 19.09
N LEU A 117 0.96 -9.57 18.91
CA LEU A 117 -0.23 -10.23 19.44
C LEU A 117 -0.32 -10.13 20.96
N LEU A 118 0.79 -10.33 21.68
CA LEU A 118 0.85 -10.22 23.14
C LEU A 118 0.63 -8.80 23.65
N ARG A 119 0.89 -7.78 22.83
CA ARG A 119 0.70 -6.35 23.17
C ARG A 119 -0.67 -5.81 22.73
N CYS A 120 -1.37 -6.50 21.84
CA CYS A 120 -2.68 -6.09 21.39
C CYS A 120 -3.75 -6.38 22.45
N THR A 121 -4.77 -5.53 22.53
CA THR A 121 -5.96 -5.82 23.31
C THR A 121 -6.65 -7.07 22.76
N PRO A 122 -7.04 -8.04 23.60
CA PRO A 122 -7.78 -9.21 23.16
C PRO A 122 -9.03 -8.81 22.38
N CYS A 123 -9.23 -9.41 21.20
CA CYS A 123 -10.35 -9.09 20.32
C CYS A 123 -11.10 -10.37 19.94
N PRO A 124 -12.39 -10.50 20.27
CA PRO A 124 -13.19 -11.67 19.90
C PRO A 124 -13.24 -11.86 18.39
N GLU A 125 -13.25 -13.11 17.94
CA GLU A 125 -13.30 -13.45 16.51
C GLU A 125 -14.47 -12.76 15.79
N ARG A 126 -15.65 -12.66 16.44
CA ARG A 126 -16.81 -11.96 15.89
C ARG A 126 -16.48 -10.52 15.49
N VAL A 127 -15.78 -9.78 16.36
CA VAL A 127 -15.37 -8.39 16.09
C VAL A 127 -14.35 -8.36 14.96
N LEU A 128 -13.40 -9.30 14.94
CA LEU A 128 -12.48 -9.43 13.82
C LEU A 128 -13.23 -9.67 12.51
N ARG A 129 -14.28 -10.50 12.48
CA ARG A 129 -15.06 -10.77 11.26
C ARG A 129 -15.98 -9.61 10.86
N MET A 130 -16.23 -8.63 11.72
CA MET A 130 -16.99 -7.42 11.39
C MET A 130 -16.18 -6.34 10.64
N ALA A 131 -14.95 -6.67 10.20
CA ALA A 131 -14.10 -5.76 9.45
C ALA A 131 -14.81 -5.12 8.25
N SER A 132 -14.62 -3.82 8.07
CA SER A 132 -14.97 -3.06 6.87
C SER A 132 -13.72 -2.36 6.35
N ASN A 133 -13.62 -2.20 5.02
CA ASN A 133 -12.58 -1.34 4.43
C ASN A 133 -12.89 0.15 4.61
N PHE A 134 -14.17 0.51 4.72
CA PHE A 134 -14.64 1.86 4.90
C PHE A 134 -14.65 2.17 6.39
N HIS A 135 -13.73 3.02 6.82
CA HIS A 135 -13.91 3.78 8.05
C HIS A 135 -14.46 5.13 7.58
N GLY A 136 -15.78 5.24 7.61
CA GLY A 136 -16.54 6.48 7.61
C GLY A 136 -17.33 6.47 8.92
#